data_AF-A0A533YLC9-F1
#
_entry.id   AF-A0A533YLC9-F1
#
_cell.length_a   1.000
_cell.length_b   1.000
_cell.length_c   1.000
_cell.angle_alpha   90.00
_cell.angle_beta   90.00
_cell.angle_gamma   90.00
#
_symmetry.space_group_name_H-M   'P 1'
#
loop_
_entity.id
_entity.type
_entity.pdbx_description
1 polymer ?
#
loop_
_entity_poly.entity_id
_entity_poly.type
_entity_poly.pdbx_seq_one_letter_code
_entity_poly.pdbx_strand_id
1 'polypeptide(L)'
;MTAFGRVAIMPGAQKTTVRLILDRRSKRLLGANLYGGNGTVLRADTLGVAIQQRLTIDEASRLDLIYAPPFAPLWDPILVAANQAKKRIQLAD
;
A
#
# COMPACT_ATOMS: atom_id res chain seq x y z
N MET A 1 7.45 0.32 3.83
CA MET A 1 6.63 0.89 4.92
C MET A 1 5.92 -0.23 5.62
N THR A 2 5.69 -0.11 6.94
CA THR A 2 5.06 -1.16 7.74
C THR A 2 3.89 -0.57 8.51
N ALA A 3 2.72 -1.20 8.42
CA ALA A 3 1.50 -0.80 9.10
C ALA A 3 0.70 -2.04 9.53
N PHE A 4 -0.28 -1.90 10.44
CA PHE A 4 -1.12 -3.03 10.82
C PHE A 4 -2.05 -3.44 9.67
N GLY A 5 -2.22 -4.75 9.42
CA GLY A 5 -3.13 -5.26 8.39
C GLY A 5 -4.61 -5.25 8.79
N ARG A 6 -4.89 -5.05 10.08
CA ARG A 6 -6.22 -4.85 10.69
C ARG A 6 -6.08 -3.83 11.82
N VAL A 7 -7.17 -3.35 12.41
CA VAL A 7 -7.07 -2.39 13.52
C VAL A 7 -6.28 -2.99 14.69
N ALA A 8 -5.37 -2.23 15.30
CA ALA A 8 -4.36 -2.74 16.24
C ALA A 8 -4.94 -3.45 17.48
N ILE A 9 -6.13 -3.06 17.94
CA ILE A 9 -6.82 -3.68 19.08
C ILE A 9 -7.53 -5.00 18.72
N MET A 10 -7.62 -5.36 17.43
CA MET A 10 -8.29 -6.59 17.02
C MET A 10 -7.45 -7.82 17.36
N PRO A 11 -8.08 -8.95 17.74
CA PRO A 11 -7.37 -10.21 17.96
C PRO A 11 -6.52 -10.62 16.74
N GLY A 12 -5.28 -11.05 17.00
CA GLY A 12 -4.36 -11.49 15.96
C GLY A 12 -3.87 -10.37 15.03
N ALA A 13 -3.91 -9.11 15.46
CA ALA A 13 -3.38 -7.99 14.67
C ALA A 13 -1.88 -8.16 14.41
N GLN A 14 -1.53 -8.28 13.12
CA GLN A 14 -0.16 -8.41 12.64
C GLN A 14 0.16 -7.27 11.68
N LYS A 15 1.44 -6.94 11.60
CA LYS A 15 1.94 -5.91 10.69
C LYS A 15 2.13 -6.48 9.29
N THR A 16 1.82 -5.64 8.30
CA THR A 16 2.15 -5.84 6.89
C THR A 16 3.18 -4.80 6.48
N THR A 17 4.27 -5.27 5.88
CA THR A 17 5.28 -4.45 5.23
C THR A 17 5.03 -4.43 3.73
N VAL A 18 4.95 -3.23 3.17
CA VAL A 18 4.79 -2.96 1.73
C VAL A 18 6.00 -2.18 1.23
N ARG A 19 6.64 -2.67 0.17
CA ARG A 19 7.69 -1.96 -0.56
C ARG A 19 7.20 -1.69 -1.98
N LEU A 20 7.19 -0.42 -2.38
CA LEU A 20 6.79 0.00 -3.72
C LEU A 20 8.04 0.27 -4.57
N ILE A 21 7.97 -0.10 -5.85
CA ILE A 21 8.99 0.17 -6.86
C ILE A 21 8.38 1.17 -7.84
N LEU A 22 9.01 2.33 -7.98
CA LEU A 22 8.46 3.45 -8.75
C LEU A 22 9.44 3.84 -9.86
N ASP A 23 8.91 4.28 -10.99
CA ASP A 23 9.69 5.05 -11.95
C ASP A 23 9.85 6.49 -11.46
N ARG A 24 11.08 7.00 -11.41
CA ARG A 24 11.35 8.34 -10.85
C ARG A 24 10.78 9.47 -11.70
N ARG A 25 10.81 9.34 -13.02
CA ARG A 25 10.41 10.42 -13.95
C ARG A 25 8.89 10.49 -14.11
N SER A 26 8.26 9.37 -14.45
CA SER A 26 6.82 9.29 -14.67
C SER A 26 6.02 9.10 -13.39
N LYS A 27 6.67 8.82 -12.26
CA LYS A 27 6.05 8.56 -10.95
C LYS A 27 5.14 7.32 -10.96
N ARG A 28 5.23 6.47 -11.99
CA ARG A 28 4.43 5.25 -12.15
C ARG A 28 4.82 4.15 -11.16
N LEU A 29 3.83 3.43 -10.65
CA LEU A 29 4.03 2.21 -9.89
C LEU A 29 4.43 1.06 -10.83
N LEU A 30 5.66 0.57 -10.68
CA LEU A 30 6.22 -0.51 -11.51
C LEU A 30 6.09 -1.88 -10.88
N GLY A 31 6.05 -1.93 -9.54
CA GLY A 31 6.07 -3.18 -8.80
C GLY A 31 5.87 -2.98 -7.31
N ALA A 32 5.60 -4.08 -6.60
CA ALA A 32 5.50 -4.06 -5.15
C ALA A 32 5.93 -5.41 -4.55
N ASN A 33 6.41 -5.37 -3.31
CA ASN A 33 6.61 -6.55 -2.46
C ASN A 33 5.79 -6.39 -1.20
N LEU A 34 5.15 -7.47 -0.75
CA LEU A 34 4.42 -7.52 0.51
C LEU A 34 4.98 -8.64 1.39
N TYR A 35 5.12 -8.34 2.67
CA TYR A 35 5.51 -9.31 3.69
C TYR A 35 4.64 -9.09 4.93
N GLY A 36 4.06 -10.14 5.50
CA GLY A 36 3.21 -10.00 6.66
C GLY A 36 2.35 -11.22 6.94
N GLY A 37 1.40 -11.01 7.85
CA GLY A 37 0.48 -12.01 8.36
C GLY A 37 -0.72 -12.32 7.49
N ASN A 38 -1.74 -12.89 8.13
CA ASN A 38 -3.01 -13.22 7.46
C ASN A 38 -3.65 -11.95 6.85
N GLY A 39 -4.06 -12.04 5.58
CA GLY A 39 -4.63 -10.93 4.80
C GLY A 39 -3.60 -10.09 4.03
N THR A 40 -2.30 -10.35 4.15
CA THR A 40 -1.27 -9.67 3.34
C THR A 40 -1.33 -10.11 1.87
N VAL A 41 -1.57 -11.38 1.59
CA VAL A 41 -1.52 -11.91 0.21
C VAL A 41 -2.59 -11.31 -0.70
N LEU A 42 -3.84 -11.17 -0.23
CA LEU A 42 -4.94 -10.63 -1.04
C LEU A 42 -4.77 -9.15 -1.41
N ARG A 43 -3.95 -8.40 -0.65
CA ARG A 43 -3.59 -7.02 -1.00
C ARG A 43 -2.70 -6.94 -2.24
N ALA A 44 -2.05 -8.03 -2.63
CA ALA A 44 -1.26 -8.09 -3.86
C ALA A 44 -2.12 -7.86 -5.11
N ASP A 45 -3.39 -8.30 -5.11
CA ASP A 45 -4.30 -8.14 -6.24
C ASP A 45 -4.58 -6.66 -6.54
N THR A 46 -4.83 -5.85 -5.49
CA THR A 46 -4.99 -4.40 -5.62
C THR A 46 -3.76 -3.75 -6.26
N LEU A 47 -2.56 -4.15 -5.84
CA LEU A 47 -1.31 -3.62 -6.40
C LEU A 47 -1.07 -4.11 -7.83
N GLY A 48 -1.45 -5.36 -8.14
CA GLY A 48 -1.42 -5.91 -9.49
C GLY A 48 -2.31 -5.11 -10.44
N VAL A 49 -3.54 -4.80 -10.03
CA VAL A 49 -4.46 -3.95 -10.80
C VAL A 49 -3.91 -2.54 -10.96
N ALA A 50 -3.36 -1.94 -9.91
CA ALA A 50 -2.75 -0.61 -9.99
C ALA A 50 -1.58 -0.56 -10.99
N ILE A 51 -0.74 -1.59 -11.02
CA ILE A 51 0.36 -1.73 -11.99
C ILE A 51 -0.19 -1.93 -13.40
N GLN A 52 -1.18 -2.82 -13.57
CA GLN A 52 -1.83 -3.09 -14.86
C GLN A 52 -2.44 -1.81 -15.46
N GLN A 53 -3.10 -1.00 -14.63
CA GLN A 53 -3.68 0.29 -15.00
C GLN A 53 -2.66 1.43 -15.06
N ARG A 54 -1.37 1.12 -14.85
CA ARG A 54 -0.26 2.07 -14.99
C ARG A 54 -0.33 3.26 -14.05
N LEU A 55 -1.00 3.11 -12.90
CA LEU A 55 -1.24 4.20 -11.97
C LEU A 55 0.08 4.85 -11.51
N THR A 56 0.05 6.17 -11.39
CA THR A 56 1.06 6.94 -10.68
C THR A 56 0.95 6.74 -9.18
N ILE A 57 2.02 7.06 -8.45
CA ILE A 57 1.99 7.01 -6.98
C ILE A 57 0.97 8.00 -6.38
N ASP A 58 0.72 9.12 -7.07
CA ASP A 58 -0.29 10.10 -6.70
C ASP A 58 -1.70 9.52 -6.79
N GLU A 59 -2.02 8.80 -7.87
CA GLU A 59 -3.30 8.11 -8.04
C GLU A 59 -3.42 6.93 -7.06
N ALA A 60 -2.39 6.11 -6.94
CA ALA A 60 -2.37 4.98 -6.00
C ALA A 60 -2.56 5.43 -4.54
N SER A 61 -2.07 6.61 -4.17
CA SER A 61 -2.24 7.18 -2.83
C SER A 61 -3.68 7.63 -2.51
N ARG A 62 -4.55 7.67 -3.52
CA ARG A 62 -5.95 8.10 -3.46
C ARG A 62 -6.95 6.97 -3.75
N LEU A 63 -6.48 5.73 -3.87
CA LEU A 63 -7.37 4.57 -4.03
C LEU A 63 -8.32 4.50 -2.85
N ASP A 64 -9.61 4.28 -3.15
CA ASP A 64 -10.61 4.01 -2.14
C ASP A 64 -10.58 2.52 -1.79
N LEU A 65 -9.99 2.20 -0.64
CA LEU A 65 -9.85 0.83 -0.16
C LEU A 65 -10.78 0.62 1.04
N ILE A 66 -11.44 -0.53 1.07
CA ILE A 66 -12.44 -0.83 2.08
C ILE A 66 -11.86 -0.74 3.50
N TYR A 67 -12.61 -0.09 4.38
CA TYR A 67 -12.40 -0.17 5.82
C TYR A 67 -13.26 -1.29 6.42
N ALA A 68 -12.63 -2.22 7.13
CA ALA A 68 -13.32 -3.29 7.84
C ALA A 68 -12.44 -3.73 9.03
N PRO A 69 -12.72 -3.31 10.28
CA PRO A 69 -11.77 -3.41 11.39
C PRO A 69 -11.03 -4.75 11.54
N PRO A 70 -11.68 -5.93 11.38
CA PRO A 70 -11.02 -7.23 11.47
C PRO A 70 -10.08 -7.57 10.31
N PHE A 71 -10.19 -6.90 9.16
CA PHE A 71 -9.54 -7.25 7.88
C PHE A 71 -8.72 -6.11 7.25
N ALA A 72 -9.10 -4.85 7.50
CA ALA A 72 -8.50 -3.65 6.94
C ALA A 72 -8.70 -2.45 7.89
N PRO A 73 -7.61 -1.77 8.31
CA PRO A 73 -7.72 -0.53 9.07
C PRO A 73 -8.18 0.65 8.19
N LEU A 74 -8.47 1.80 8.80
CA LEU A 74 -8.85 3.02 8.08
C LEU A 74 -7.82 3.42 7.01
N TRP A 75 -6.53 3.31 7.35
CA TRP A 75 -5.43 3.50 6.42
C TRP A 75 -4.81 2.16 6.09
N ASP A 76 -5.26 1.56 4.99
CA ASP A 76 -4.69 0.30 4.52
C ASP A 76 -3.15 0.40 4.37
N PRO A 77 -2.37 -0.65 4.69
CA PRO A 77 -0.92 -0.66 4.49
C PRO A 77 -0.46 -0.21 3.09
N ILE A 78 -1.25 -0.46 2.05
CA ILE A 78 -1.00 0.05 0.69
C ILE A 78 -1.02 1.58 0.68
N LEU A 79 -2.07 2.20 1.24
CA LEU A 79 -2.22 3.66 1.27
C LEU A 79 -1.14 4.33 2.14
N VAL A 80 -0.78 3.71 3.27
CA VAL A 80 0.33 4.18 4.10
C VAL A 80 1.63 4.17 3.30
N ALA A 81 1.91 3.08 2.58
CA ALA A 81 3.11 2.98 1.75
C ALA A 81 3.12 3.98 0.60
N ALA A 82 1.98 4.15 -0.09
CA ALA A 82 1.85 5.05 -1.22
C ALA A 82 2.05 6.51 -0.80
N ASN A 83 1.40 6.95 0.27
CA ASN A 83 1.55 8.32 0.78
C ASN A 83 2.98 8.63 1.23
N GLN A 84 3.68 7.69 1.84
CA GLN A 84 5.08 7.88 2.21
C GLN A 84 6.01 7.88 0.99
N ALA A 85 5.74 7.04 0.00
CA ALA A 85 6.51 7.01 -1.24
C ALA A 85 6.33 8.31 -2.06
N LYS A 86 5.10 8.85 -2.11
CA LYS A 86 4.79 10.16 -2.69
C LYS A 86 5.60 11.29 -2.06
N LYS A 87 5.71 11.34 -0.72
CA LYS A 87 6.56 12.35 -0.06
C LYS A 87 8.03 12.19 -0.44
N ARG A 88 8.52 10.95 -0.50
CA ARG A 88 9.94 10.68 -0.84
C ARG A 88 10.30 11.03 -2.27
N ILE A 89 9.43 10.76 -3.24
CA ILE A 89 9.71 11.10 -4.63
C ILE A 89 9.69 12.61 -4.86
N GLN A 90 8.83 13.36 -4.14
CA GLN A 90 8.79 14.83 -4.18
C GLN A 90 10.03 15.49 -3.56
N LEU A 91 10.62 14.89 -2.52
CA LEU A 91 11.87 15.40 -1.91
C LEU A 91 13.11 15.09 -2.76
N ALA A 92 12.97 14.21 -3.74
CA ALA A 92 14.05 13.83 -4.65
C ALA A 92 14.02 14.64 -5.96
N ASP A 93 13.01 15.49 -6.14
CA ASP A 93 12.94 16.51 -7.19
C ASP A 93 13.70 17.76 -6.73
#